data_AF-A0A7G9WI94-F1
#
_entry.id   AF-A0A7G9WI94-F1
#
_cell.length_a   1.000
_cell.length_b   1.000
_cell.length_c   1.000
_cell.angle_alpha   90.00
_cell.angle_beta   90.00
_cell.angle_gamma   90.00
#
_symmetry.space_group_name_H-M   'P 1'
#
loop_
_entity.id
_entity.type
_entity.pdbx_description
1 polymer ?
#
loop_
_entity_poly.entity_id
_entity_poly.type
_entity_poly.pdbx_seq_one_letter_code
_entity_poly.pdbx_strand_id
1 'polypeptide(L)' 'MAGDTNYKRKFNEQNYDRLAITVPKGKKDIITDAAKQQGKSLNKFVNEAIDEKLDAAKNE' A
#
# COMPACT_ATOMS: atom_id res chain seq x y z
N MET A 1 -14.44 -6.42 30.16
CA MET A 1 -13.73 -5.36 29.41
C MET A 1 -13.86 -5.64 27.92
N ALA A 2 -14.87 -5.08 27.25
CA ALA A 2 -15.22 -5.36 25.84
C ALA A 2 -15.33 -4.07 25.02
N GLY A 3 -14.39 -3.13 25.20
CA GLY A 3 -14.45 -1.79 24.60
C GLY A 3 -13.39 -1.48 23.54
N ASP A 4 -12.31 -2.27 23.44
CA ASP A 4 -11.12 -1.83 22.71
C ASP A 4 -11.10 -2.22 21.22
N THR A 5 -11.85 -3.25 20.84
CA THR A 5 -11.77 -3.85 19.49
C THR A 5 -12.47 -3.00 18.41
N ASN A 6 -13.50 -2.23 18.77
CA ASN A 6 -14.22 -1.39 17.81
C ASN A 6 -13.44 -0.13 17.40
N TYR A 7 -12.58 0.38 18.28
CA TYR A 7 -11.84 1.63 18.02
C TYR A 7 -10.76 1.46 16.96
N LYS A 8 -9.99 0.36 17.04
CA LYS A 8 -8.91 0.04 16.08
C LYS A 8 -9.42 -0.18 14.65
N ARG A 9 -10.66 -0.67 14.51
CA ARG A 9 -11.29 -0.89 13.19
C ARG A 9 -11.68 0.43 12.52
N LYS A 10 -12.30 1.36 13.26
CA LYS A 10 -12.68 2.68 12.74
C LYS A 10 -11.46 3.52 12.32
N PHE A 11 -10.36 3.43 13.05
CA PHE A 11 -9.14 4.17 12.70
C PHE A 11 -8.54 3.74 11.36
N ASN A 12 -8.52 2.43 11.06
CA ASN A 12 -8.00 1.94 9.78
C ASN A 12 -8.92 2.25 8.59
N GLU A 13 -10.23 2.34 8.81
CA GLU A 13 -11.20 2.55 7.72
C GLU A 13 -11.27 4.02 7.28
N GLN A 14 -11.02 4.97 8.18
CA GLN A 14 -11.03 6.39 7.85
C GLN A 14 -9.73 6.91 7.21
N ASN A 15 -8.61 6.19 7.40
CA ASN A 15 -7.28 6.66 6.97
C ASN A 15 -6.73 5.96 5.73
N TYR A 16 -7.33 4.84 5.31
CA TYR A 16 -6.81 4.03 4.21
C TYR A 16 -7.90 3.63 3.21
N ASP A 17 -7.82 4.15 2.00
CA ASP A 17 -8.55 3.62 0.86
C ASP A 17 -8.00 2.25 0.45
N ARG A 18 -8.89 1.28 0.21
CA ARG A 18 -8.49 -0.04 -0.31
C ARG A 18 -8.45 -0.02 -1.83
N LEU A 19 -7.24 0.02 -2.38
CA LEU A 19 -7.00 -0.11 -3.82
C LEU A 19 -6.88 -1.58 -4.23
N ALA A 20 -7.82 -2.09 -5.03
CA ALA A 20 -7.68 -3.39 -5.67
C ALA A 20 -6.87 -3.25 -6.97
N ILE A 21 -5.61 -3.66 -6.96
CA ILE A 21 -4.75 -3.61 -8.15
C ILE A 21 -4.74 -4.95 -8.89
N THR A 22 -4.90 -4.90 -10.21
CA THR A 22 -4.70 -6.06 -11.07
C THR A 22 -3.31 -5.99 -11.68
N VAL A 23 -2.45 -6.94 -11.31
CA VAL A 23 -1.11 -7.08 -11.88
C VAL A 23 -1.04 -8.39 -12.68
N PRO A 24 -0.28 -8.43 -13.80
CA PRO A 24 -0.07 -9.65 -14.55
C PRO A 24 0.59 -10.73 -13.68
N LYS A 25 0.30 -12.00 -13.99
CA LYS A 25 0.89 -13.15 -13.28
C LYS A 25 2.43 -13.04 -13.27
N GLY A 26 3.04 -13.32 -12.12
CA GLY A 26 4.49 -13.21 -11.91
C GLY A 26 4.95 -11.83 -11.41
N LYS A 27 4.29 -10.73 -11.77
CA LYS A 27 4.70 -9.39 -11.28
C LYS A 27 4.54 -9.24 -9.77
N LYS A 28 3.54 -9.88 -9.16
CA LYS A 28 3.37 -9.86 -7.70
C LYS A 28 4.64 -10.34 -6.98
N ASP A 29 5.29 -11.37 -7.52
CA ASP A 29 6.49 -11.95 -6.91
C ASP A 29 7.67 -10.97 -7.01
N ILE A 30 7.86 -10.37 -8.19
CA ILE A 30 8.86 -9.32 -8.43
C ILE A 30 8.65 -8.12 -7.49
N ILE A 31 7.40 -7.66 -7.33
CA ILE A 31 7.07 -6.56 -6.42
C ILE A 31 7.33 -6.96 -4.96
N THR A 32 7.04 -8.21 -4.60
CA THR A 32 7.29 -8.73 -3.25
C THR A 32 8.79 -8.79 -2.97
N ASP A 33 9.58 -9.24 -3.92
CA ASP A 33 11.03 -9.33 -3.78
C ASP A 33 11.66 -7.93 -3.70
N ALA A 34 11.28 -7.01 -4.58
CA ALA A 34 11.72 -5.62 -4.53
C ALA A 34 11.35 -4.94 -3.20
N ALA A 35 10.14 -5.18 -2.68
CA ALA A 35 9.71 -4.67 -1.39
C ALA A 35 10.56 -5.26 -0.25
N LYS A 36 10.84 -6.57 -0.27
CA LYS A 36 11.71 -7.24 0.72
C LYS A 36 13.13 -6.71 0.68
N GLN A 37 13.70 -6.51 -0.51
CA GLN A 37 15.04 -5.94 -0.68
C GLN A 37 15.13 -4.53 -0.08
N GLN A 38 14.05 -3.76 -0.14
CA GLN A 38 13.97 -2.43 0.49
C GLN A 38 13.55 -2.47 1.96
N GLY A 39 13.30 -3.65 2.54
CA GLY A 39 12.79 -3.79 3.91
C GLY A 39 11.37 -3.20 4.10
N LYS A 40 10.60 -3.07 3.03
CA LYS A 40 9.26 -2.46 3.01
C LYS A 40 8.18 -3.53 2.85
N SER A 41 7.00 -3.27 3.41
CA SER A 41 5.81 -4.06 3.10
C SER A 41 5.39 -3.84 1.64
N LEU A 42 4.85 -4.87 1.00
CA LEU A 42 4.35 -4.79 -0.38
C LEU A 42 3.38 -3.61 -0.59
N ASN A 43 2.49 -3.38 0.38
CA ASN A 43 1.55 -2.26 0.33
C ASN A 43 2.25 -0.89 0.37
N LYS A 44 3.31 -0.76 1.19
CA LYS A 44 4.08 0.48 1.30
C LYS A 44 4.87 0.73 0.02
N PHE A 45 5.50 -0.31 -0.52
CA PHE A 45 6.24 -0.24 -1.77
C PHE A 45 5.35 0.18 -2.95
N VAL A 46 4.16 -0.40 -3.07
CA VAL A 46 3.20 -0.03 -4.13
C VAL A 46 2.71 1.41 -3.95
N ASN A 47 2.37 1.83 -2.72
CA ASN A 47 1.93 3.20 -2.47
C ASN A 47 3.03 4.22 -2.76
N GLU A 48 4.28 3.98 -2.36
CA GLU A 48 5.41 4.87 -2.68
C GLU A 48 5.62 4.97 -4.19
N ALA A 49 5.55 3.85 -4.92
CA ALA A 49 5.68 3.87 -6.38
C ALA A 49 4.55 4.65 -7.08
N ILE A 50 3.33 4.62 -6.52
CA ILE A 50 2.21 5.43 -7.03
C ILE A 50 2.45 6.91 -6.71
N ASP A 51 2.87 7.23 -5.48
CA ASP A 51 3.14 8.60 -5.04
C ASP A 51 4.25 9.25 -5.88
N GLU A 52 5.36 8.53 -6.11
CA GLU A 52 6.46 8.97 -6.99
C GLU A 52 5.97 9.29 -8.41
N LYS A 53 5.04 8.48 -8.95
CA LYS A 53 4.46 8.70 -10.28
C LYS A 53 3.48 9.87 -10.30
N LEU A 54 2.71 10.07 -9.24
CA LEU A 54 1.78 11.20 -9.11
C LEU A 54 2.52 12.52 -8.93
N ASP A 55 3.62 12.52 -8.16
CA ASP A 55 4.49 13.68 -7.99
C ASP A 55 5.18 14.04 -9.32
N ALA A 56 5.71 13.04 -10.04
CA ALA A 56 6.28 13.25 -11.37
C ALA A 56 5.27 13.85 -12.37
N ALA A 57 3.99 13.46 -12.29
CA ALA A 57 2.93 13.98 -13.16
C ALA A 57 2.46 15.40 -12.78
N LYS A 58 2.76 15.87 -11.57
CA LYS A 58 2.37 17.21 -11.08
C LYS A 58 3.38 18.31 -11.43
N ASN A 59 4.59 17.93 -11.82
CA ASN A 59 5.69 18.85 -12.12
C ASN A 59 5.79 19.20 -13.61
N GLU A 60 4.70 19.06 -14.39
CA GLU A 60 4.63 19.41 -15.81
C GLU A 60 3.62 20.54 -16.08
#